data_AF-A0A7J0A490-F1
#
_entry.id   AF-A0A7J0A490-F1
#
_cell.length_a   1.000
_cell.length_b   1.000
_cell.length_c   1.000
_cell.angle_alpha   90.00
_cell.angle_beta   90.00
_cell.angle_gamma   90.00
#
_symmetry.space_group_name_H-M   'P 1'
#
loop_
_entity.id
_entity.type
_entity.pdbx_description
1 polymer ?
#
loop_
_entity_poly.entity_id
_entity_poly.type
_entity_poly.pdbx_seq_one_letter_code
_entity_poly.pdbx_strand_id
1 'polypeptide(L)'
;MDHLEVKKCETCGKTKHISEFSKSYRSRCKACVAEHTREVRAAEKLTARLKPTGEEVEVIPNGTMSIHCAAYKTKDGRMIPTTALEFEKNIDWEQRRYEIAKELMKAFAANSHNQCVDASSEMLAQWSVVGADMLIAELKKGTI
;
A
#
# COMPACT_ATOMS: atom_id res chain seq x y z
N MET A 1 17.74 39.18 -43.37
CA MET A 1 17.44 37.94 -44.11
C MET A 1 17.37 36.83 -43.07
N ASP A 2 16.17 36.44 -42.66
CA ASP A 2 15.99 35.38 -41.67
C ASP A 2 16.34 34.04 -42.31
N HIS A 3 17.55 33.55 -42.02
CA HIS A 3 17.92 32.18 -42.33
C HIS A 3 17.04 31.27 -41.46
N LEU A 4 15.91 30.84 -42.01
CA LEU A 4 15.06 29.82 -41.42
C LEU A 4 15.85 28.52 -41.40
N GLU A 5 16.57 28.27 -40.31
CA GLU A 5 17.32 27.04 -40.11
C GLU A 5 16.31 25.90 -39.93
N VAL A 6 16.08 25.17 -41.02
CA VAL A 6 15.16 24.04 -41.09
C VAL A 6 15.94 22.73 -41.21
N LYS A 7 15.44 21.69 -40.55
CA LYS A 7 16.05 20.36 -40.51
C LYS A 7 14.97 19.30 -40.76
N LYS A 8 15.34 18.19 -41.40
CA LYS A 8 14.47 17.03 -41.61
C LYS A 8 14.48 16.12 -40.38
N CYS A 9 13.30 15.69 -39.93
CA CYS A 9 13.14 14.71 -38.86
C CYS A 9 13.38 13.29 -39.40
N GLU A 10 14.16 12.47 -38.70
CA GLU A 10 14.45 11.09 -39.10
C GLU A 10 13.24 10.15 -38.95
N THR A 11 12.33 10.42 -38.00
CA THR A 11 11.17 9.55 -37.73
C THR A 11 9.99 9.83 -38.66
N CYS A 12 9.62 11.10 -38.86
CA CYS A 12 8.45 11.47 -39.68
C CYS A 12 8.80 12.03 -41.06
N GLY A 13 10.08 12.21 -41.38
CA GLY A 13 10.54 12.70 -42.68
C GLY A 13 10.21 14.16 -43.03
N LYS A 14 9.46 14.87 -42.17
CA LYS A 14 9.05 16.27 -42.41
C LYS A 14 10.20 17.25 -42.13
N THR A 15 10.32 18.27 -42.97
CA THR A 15 11.22 19.41 -42.76
C THR A 15 10.57 20.40 -41.81
N LYS A 16 11.22 20.66 -40.67
CA LYS A 16 10.71 21.51 -39.60
C LYS A 16 11.79 22.49 -39.16
N HIS A 17 11.39 23.61 -38.57
CA HIS A 17 12.33 24.56 -37.98
C HIS A 17 13.09 23.93 -36.80
N ILE A 18 14.36 24.31 -36.57
CA ILE A 18 15.19 23.75 -35.48
C ILE A 18 14.53 23.89 -34.10
N SER A 19 13.72 24.93 -33.87
CA SER A 19 12.98 25.10 -32.61
C SER A 19 11.99 23.97 -32.29
N GLU A 20 11.54 23.22 -33.30
CA GLU A 20 10.65 22.06 -33.14
C GLU A 20 11.40 20.75 -32.86
N PHE A 21 12.73 20.76 -32.85
CA PHE A 21 13.54 19.58 -32.51
C PHE A 21 13.74 19.43 -31.01
N SER A 22 13.91 18.18 -30.57
CA SER A 22 14.23 17.90 -29.17
C SER A 22 15.66 18.34 -28.85
N LYS A 23 15.86 18.91 -27.66
CA LYS A 23 17.20 19.25 -27.14
C LYS A 23 18.04 18.00 -26.88
N SER A 24 17.41 16.95 -26.36
CA SER A 24 18.06 15.67 -26.04
C SER A 24 18.20 14.76 -27.27
N TYR A 25 17.23 14.81 -28.19
CA TYR A 25 17.25 14.04 -29.44
C TYR A 25 17.31 14.98 -30.64
N ARG A 26 18.52 15.49 -30.94
CA ARG A 26 18.76 16.55 -31.94
C ARG A 26 18.34 16.20 -33.37
N SER A 27 18.09 14.93 -33.69
CA SER A 27 17.65 14.46 -35.01
C SER A 27 16.14 14.18 -35.11
N ARG A 28 15.41 14.24 -33.99
CA ARG A 28 13.97 13.95 -33.91
C ARG A 28 13.18 15.18 -33.50
N CYS A 29 12.03 15.40 -34.13
CA CYS A 29 11.12 16.46 -33.74
C CYS A 29 10.43 16.14 -32.40
N LYS A 30 10.06 17.18 -31.63
CA LYS A 30 9.42 17.05 -30.30
C LYS A 30 8.15 16.18 -30.35
N ALA A 31 7.38 16.25 -31.43
CA ALA A 31 6.17 15.45 -31.59
C ALA A 31 6.47 13.94 -31.66
N CYS A 32 7.43 13.54 -32.50
CA CYS A 32 7.83 12.13 -32.61
C CYS A 32 8.47 11.60 -31.32
N VAL A 33 9.23 12.43 -30.61
CA VAL A 33 9.78 12.06 -29.29
C VAL A 33 8.64 11.85 -28.28
N ALA A 34 7.63 12.72 -28.26
CA ALA A 34 6.48 12.59 -27.37
C ALA A 34 5.60 11.38 -27.70
N GLU A 35 5.44 11.05 -28.98
CA GLU A 35 4.76 9.85 -29.45
C GLU A 35 5.50 8.58 -29.03
N HIS A 36 6.80 8.48 -29.33
CA HIS A 36 7.62 7.36 -28.89
C HIS A 36 7.60 7.16 -27.36
N THR A 37 7.64 8.26 -26.59
CA THR A 37 7.53 8.19 -25.13
C THR A 37 6.17 7.66 -24.68
N ARG A 38 5.08 7.99 -25.40
CA ARG A 38 3.74 7.46 -25.12
C ARG A 38 3.65 5.97 -25.45
N GLU A 39 4.22 5.54 -26.57
CA GLU A 39 4.26 4.13 -26.98
C GLU A 39 5.04 3.28 -25.96
N VAL A 40 6.22 3.73 -25.52
CA VAL A 40 7.02 3.02 -24.51
C VAL A 40 6.23 2.87 -23.20
N ARG A 41 5.57 3.94 -22.74
CA ARG A 41 4.72 3.89 -21.52
C ARG A 41 3.47 3.04 -21.68
N ALA A 42 2.91 2.94 -22.88
CA ALA A 42 1.76 2.10 -23.16
C ALA A 42 2.14 0.61 -23.28
N ALA A 43 3.37 0.32 -23.71
CA ALA A 43 3.90 -1.04 -23.82
C ALA A 43 4.35 -1.61 -22.47
N GLU A 44 4.73 -0.77 -21.51
CA GLU A 44 5.01 -1.19 -20.15
C GLU A 44 3.72 -1.66 -19.46
N LYS A 45 3.52 -2.99 -19.42
CA LYS A 45 2.48 -3.61 -18.63
C LYS A 45 2.81 -3.46 -17.15
N LEU A 46 2.06 -2.60 -16.46
CA LEU A 46 2.15 -2.46 -15.02
C LEU A 46 1.10 -3.37 -14.38
N THR A 47 1.52 -4.23 -13.46
CA THR A 47 0.61 -4.98 -12.60
C THR A 47 0.55 -4.31 -11.23
N ALA A 48 -0.66 -4.17 -10.69
CA ALA A 48 -0.89 -3.55 -9.39
C ALA A 48 -1.85 -4.40 -8.56
N ARG A 49 -1.66 -4.41 -7.24
CA ARG A 49 -2.57 -5.08 -6.31
C ARG A 49 -3.57 -4.08 -5.74
N LEU A 50 -4.87 -4.39 -5.87
CA LEU A 50 -5.94 -3.61 -5.25
C LEU A 50 -5.89 -3.79 -3.72
N LYS A 51 -5.69 -2.71 -2.97
CA LYS A 51 -5.66 -2.73 -1.49
C LYS A 51 -6.89 -3.37 -0.82
N PRO A 52 -8.15 -3.13 -1.27
CA PRO A 52 -9.32 -3.66 -0.57
C PRO A 52 -9.57 -5.15 -0.82
N THR A 53 -9.28 -5.65 -2.02
CA THR A 53 -9.63 -7.03 -2.43
C THR A 53 -8.42 -7.96 -2.48
N GLY A 54 -7.20 -7.42 -2.56
CA GLY A 54 -5.98 -8.19 -2.77
C GLY A 54 -5.81 -8.72 -4.21
N GLU A 55 -6.72 -8.39 -5.11
CA GLU A 55 -6.71 -8.78 -6.52
C GLU A 55 -5.55 -8.11 -7.29
N GLU A 56 -4.88 -8.85 -8.15
CA GLU A 56 -3.85 -8.34 -9.06
C GLU A 56 -4.46 -7.96 -10.41
N VAL A 57 -4.27 -6.70 -10.82
CA VAL A 57 -4.84 -6.13 -12.05
C VAL A 57 -3.77 -5.48 -12.91
N GLU A 58 -3.88 -5.61 -14.24
CA GLU A 58 -3.07 -4.83 -15.18
C GLU A 58 -3.58 -3.37 -15.23
N VAL A 59 -2.68 -2.39 -15.15
CA VAL A 59 -2.99 -0.95 -15.14
C VAL A 59 -2.23 -0.20 -16.22
N ILE A 60 -2.86 0.87 -16.74
CA ILE A 60 -2.28 1.77 -17.74
C ILE A 60 -2.32 3.20 -17.17
N PRO A 61 -1.23 3.99 -17.25
CA PRO A 61 -1.23 5.38 -16.82
C PRO A 61 -2.27 6.20 -17.59
N ASN A 62 -3.28 6.75 -16.91
CA ASN A 62 -4.36 7.53 -17.51
C ASN A 62 -4.46 8.93 -16.88
N GLY A 63 -3.44 9.76 -17.12
CA GLY A 63 -3.44 11.16 -16.71
C GLY A 63 -3.58 11.38 -15.19
N THR A 64 -4.08 12.55 -14.81
CA THR A 64 -4.33 12.93 -13.41
C THR A 64 -5.81 13.20 -13.21
N MET A 65 -6.40 12.60 -12.18
CA MET A 65 -7.81 12.78 -11.82
C MET A 65 -7.90 13.60 -10.52
N SER A 66 -8.82 14.57 -10.48
CA SER A 66 -9.18 15.26 -9.24
C SER A 66 -10.08 14.38 -8.38
N ILE A 67 -9.64 14.07 -7.17
CA ILE A 67 -10.36 13.20 -6.23
C ILE A 67 -10.79 14.04 -5.03
N HIS A 68 -12.08 14.00 -4.71
CA HIS A 68 -12.57 14.51 -3.42
C HIS A 68 -12.18 13.51 -2.32
N CYS A 69 -11.18 13.86 -1.52
CA CYS A 69 -10.67 13.01 -0.45
C CYS A 69 -10.91 13.68 0.92
N ALA A 70 -11.28 12.87 1.92
CA ALA A 70 -11.33 13.33 3.30
C ALA A 70 -9.92 13.74 3.77
N ALA A 71 -9.83 14.87 4.46
CA ALA A 71 -8.58 15.44 4.95
C ALA A 71 -8.66 15.73 6.45
N TYR A 72 -7.55 15.51 7.14
CA TYR A 72 -7.38 15.82 8.56
C TYR A 72 -6.52 17.08 8.71
N LYS A 73 -6.78 17.83 9.79
CA LYS A 73 -6.01 19.02 10.14
C LYS A 73 -5.06 18.70 11.28
N THR A 74 -3.76 18.93 11.09
CA THR A 74 -2.77 18.81 12.17
C THR A 74 -2.91 19.98 13.15
N LYS A 75 -2.35 19.84 14.36
CA LYS A 75 -2.30 20.94 15.35
C LYS A 75 -1.64 22.21 14.78
N ASP A 76 -0.64 22.02 13.91
CA ASP A 76 0.07 23.11 13.22
C ASP A 76 -0.71 23.69 12.02
N GLY A 77 -1.93 23.23 11.77
CA GLY A 77 -2.82 23.77 10.74
C GLY A 77 -2.64 23.19 9.34
N ARG A 78 -1.78 22.19 9.14
CA ARG A 78 -1.59 21.52 7.84
C ARG A 78 -2.76 20.59 7.55
N MET A 79 -3.20 20.57 6.29
CA MET A 79 -4.22 19.66 5.80
C MET A 79 -3.55 18.44 5.16
N ILE A 80 -3.86 17.23 5.64
CA ILE A 80 -3.28 15.97 5.14
C ILE A 80 -4.41 15.06 4.67
N PRO A 81 -4.36 14.52 3.43
CA PRO A 81 -5.36 13.58 2.95
C PRO A 81 -5.30 12.27 3.72
N THR A 82 -6.45 11.61 3.89
CA THR A 82 -6.56 10.33 4.61
C THR A 82 -5.62 9.26 4.05
N THR A 83 -5.39 9.25 2.74
CA THR A 83 -4.51 8.28 2.07
C THR A 83 -3.02 8.41 2.44
N ALA A 84 -2.62 9.54 3.04
CA ALA A 84 -1.26 9.80 3.50
C ALA A 84 -1.09 9.60 5.02
N LEU A 85 -2.15 9.22 5.72
CA LEU A 85 -2.14 8.97 7.16
C LEU A 85 -2.19 7.47 7.43
N GLU A 86 -1.34 7.03 8.35
CA GLU A 86 -1.42 5.70 8.94
C GLU A 86 -1.88 5.88 10.38
N PHE A 87 -3.03 5.28 10.71
CA PHE A 87 -3.53 5.26 12.07
C PHE A 87 -3.08 3.97 12.74
N GLU A 88 -2.67 4.05 14.00
CA GLU A 88 -2.49 2.86 14.82
C GLU A 88 -3.77 2.04 14.79
N LYS A 89 -3.63 0.76 14.47
CA LYS A 89 -4.76 -0.17 14.54
C LYS A 89 -5.20 -0.23 15.99
N ASN A 90 -6.43 0.18 16.26
CA ASN A 90 -7.01 -0.01 17.58
C ASN A 90 -7.18 -1.52 17.81
N ILE A 91 -6.30 -2.11 18.62
CA ILE A 91 -6.37 -3.52 18.99
C ILE A 91 -7.48 -3.63 20.03
N ASP A 92 -8.54 -4.37 19.70
CA ASP A 92 -9.51 -4.81 20.69
C ASP A 92 -8.85 -5.85 21.60
N TRP A 93 -8.31 -5.35 22.72
CA TRP A 93 -7.59 -6.16 23.69
C TRP A 93 -8.51 -7.17 24.40
N GLU A 94 -9.81 -6.89 24.52
CA GLU A 94 -10.76 -7.82 25.15
C GLU A 94 -11.07 -8.98 24.19
N GLN A 95 -11.32 -8.69 22.91
CA GLN A 95 -11.47 -9.75 21.91
C GLN A 95 -10.20 -10.59 21.80
N ARG A 96 -9.01 -9.95 21.83
CA ARG A 96 -7.74 -10.67 21.76
C ARG A 96 -7.52 -11.56 22.99
N ARG A 97 -7.89 -11.08 24.18
CA ARG A 97 -7.85 -11.83 25.43
C ARG A 97 -8.74 -13.07 25.37
N TYR A 98 -9.97 -12.91 24.90
CA TYR A 98 -10.92 -14.01 24.73
C TYR A 98 -10.35 -15.11 23.82
N GLU A 99 -9.81 -14.77 22.65
CA GLU A 99 -9.25 -15.76 21.73
C GLU A 99 -8.03 -16.49 22.33
N ILE A 100 -7.14 -15.79 23.02
CA ILE A 100 -5.99 -16.44 23.68
C ILE A 100 -6.47 -17.38 24.78
N ALA A 101 -7.38 -16.93 25.64
CA ALA A 101 -7.94 -17.76 26.71
C ALA A 101 -8.64 -19.01 26.14
N LYS A 102 -9.43 -18.86 25.08
CA LYS A 102 -10.09 -19.98 24.41
C LYS A 102 -9.09 -21.01 23.87
N GLU A 103 -7.98 -20.58 23.27
CA GLU A 103 -6.94 -21.50 22.79
C GLU A 103 -6.17 -22.18 23.93
N LEU A 104 -5.85 -21.45 25.00
CA LEU A 104 -5.27 -22.03 26.21
C LEU A 104 -6.19 -23.08 26.84
N MET A 105 -7.50 -22.79 26.92
CA MET A 105 -8.49 -23.71 27.48
C MET A 105 -8.60 -25.00 26.66
N LYS A 106 -8.58 -24.90 25.32
CA LYS A 106 -8.52 -26.06 24.43
C LYS A 106 -7.26 -26.89 24.67
N ALA A 107 -6.10 -26.23 24.80
CA ALA A 107 -4.84 -26.91 25.04
C ALA A 107 -4.82 -27.64 26.37
N PHE A 108 -5.34 -27.03 27.45
CA PHE A 108 -5.46 -27.69 28.75
C PHE A 108 -6.44 -28.87 28.71
N ALA A 109 -7.60 -28.71 28.07
CA ALA A 109 -8.60 -29.78 27.97
C ALA A 109 -8.13 -30.96 27.11
N ALA A 110 -7.25 -30.73 26.13
CA ALA A 110 -6.67 -31.78 25.30
C ALA A 110 -5.44 -32.46 25.94
N ASN A 111 -4.93 -31.94 27.06
CA ASN A 111 -3.74 -32.46 27.71
C ASN A 111 -4.06 -33.69 28.56
N SER A 112 -3.40 -34.82 28.27
CA SER A 112 -3.57 -36.08 29.01
C SER A 112 -2.83 -36.11 30.36
N HIS A 113 -2.12 -35.05 30.72
CA HIS A 113 -1.45 -34.92 32.01
C HIS A 113 -2.48 -34.75 33.14
N ASN A 114 -2.41 -35.61 34.17
CA ASN A 114 -3.35 -35.70 35.29
C ASN A 114 -3.76 -34.35 35.94
N GLN A 115 -2.85 -33.37 36.04
CA GLN A 115 -3.12 -32.05 36.61
C GLN A 115 -4.12 -31.20 35.81
N CYS A 116 -4.27 -31.45 34.51
CA CYS A 116 -5.26 -30.79 33.66
C CYS A 116 -6.53 -31.64 33.46
N VAL A 117 -6.40 -32.97 33.54
CA VAL A 117 -7.52 -33.92 33.32
C VAL A 117 -8.54 -33.89 34.46
N ASP A 118 -8.10 -33.69 35.71
CA ASP A 118 -8.98 -33.63 36.88
C ASP A 118 -9.41 -32.20 37.25
N ALA A 119 -8.98 -31.19 36.48
CA ALA A 119 -9.33 -29.80 36.73
C ALA A 119 -10.80 -29.53 36.36
N SER A 120 -11.51 -28.80 37.22
CA SER A 120 -12.88 -28.37 36.90
C SER A 120 -12.85 -27.38 35.73
N SER A 121 -13.96 -27.28 35.00
CA SER A 121 -14.13 -26.28 33.93
C SER A 121 -13.89 -24.85 34.41
N GLU A 122 -14.22 -24.56 35.67
CA GLU A 122 -13.94 -23.28 36.32
C GLU A 122 -12.44 -23.01 36.48
N MET A 123 -11.67 -24.00 36.95
CA MET A 123 -10.21 -23.86 37.07
C MET A 123 -9.55 -23.67 35.69
N LEU A 124 -9.99 -24.42 34.69
CA LEU A 124 -9.50 -24.29 33.32
C LEU A 124 -9.77 -22.90 32.74
N ALA A 125 -10.97 -22.35 32.98
CA ALA A 125 -11.32 -20.99 32.56
C ALA A 125 -10.44 -19.94 33.27
N GLN A 126 -10.24 -20.07 34.58
CA GLN A 126 -9.39 -19.15 35.35
C GLN A 126 -7.93 -19.16 34.85
N TRP A 127 -7.31 -20.33 34.70
CA TRP A 127 -5.94 -20.44 34.19
C TRP A 127 -5.79 -19.87 32.78
N SER A 128 -6.78 -20.10 31.93
CA SER A 128 -6.77 -19.59 30.56
C SER A 128 -6.85 -18.06 30.52
N VAL A 129 -7.68 -17.47 31.37
CA VAL A 129 -7.80 -16.02 31.49
C VAL A 129 -6.50 -15.41 32.03
N VAL A 130 -5.94 -15.98 33.10
CA VAL A 130 -4.66 -15.51 33.68
C VAL A 130 -3.53 -15.61 32.65
N GLY A 131 -3.44 -16.73 31.94
CA GLY A 131 -2.45 -16.92 30.87
C GLY A 131 -2.62 -15.91 29.73
N ALA A 132 -3.86 -15.60 29.36
CA ALA A 132 -4.13 -14.56 28.36
C ALA A 132 -3.70 -13.16 28.82
N ASP A 133 -3.98 -12.80 30.07
CA ASP A 133 -3.59 -11.51 30.66
C ASP A 133 -2.06 -11.37 30.72
N MET A 134 -1.34 -12.43 31.08
CA MET A 134 0.13 -12.45 31.07
C MET A 134 0.70 -12.29 29.66
N LEU A 135 0.15 -13.01 28.67
CA LEU A 135 0.60 -12.90 27.27
C LEU A 135 0.34 -11.51 26.69
N ILE A 136 -0.82 -10.91 26.98
CA ILE A 136 -1.13 -9.54 26.57
C ILE A 136 -0.16 -8.54 27.19
N ALA A 137 0.19 -8.71 28.48
CA ALA A 137 1.16 -7.86 29.14
C ALA A 137 2.53 -7.90 28.44
N GLU A 138 2.99 -9.06 27.98
CA GLU A 138 4.23 -9.18 27.20
C GLU A 138 4.11 -8.53 25.81
N LEU A 139 3.00 -8.75 25.09
CA LEU A 139 2.78 -8.17 23.76
C LEU A 139 2.75 -6.65 23.78
N LYS A 140 2.19 -6.05 24.85
CA LYS A 140 2.16 -4.60 25.04
C LYS A 140 3.55 -3.99 25.27
N LYS A 141 4.53 -4.73 25.79
CA LYS A 141 5.90 -4.24 25.97
C LYS A 141 6.63 -4.00 24.64
N GLY A 142 6.31 -4.79 23.61
CA GLY A 142 6.90 -4.68 22.28
C GLY A 142 6.22 -3.67 21.35
N THR A 143 5.18 -2.99 21.83
CA THR A 143 4.46 -1.95 21.09
C THR A 143 4.95 -0.59 21.56
N ILE A 144 6.14 -0.18 21.10
CA ILE A 144 6.72 1.17 21.25
C ILE A 144 7.01 1.71 19.85
#